data_AF-A0A925XLB8-F1
#
_entry.id   AF-A0A925XLB8-F1
#
_cell.length_a   1.000
_cell.length_b   1.000
_cell.length_c   1.000
_cell.angle_alpha   90.00
_cell.angle_beta   90.00
_cell.angle_gamma   90.00
#
_symmetry.space_group_name_H-M   'P 1'
#
loop_
_entity.id
_entity.type
_entity.pdbx_description
1 polymer ?
#
loop_
_entity_poly.entity_id
_entity_poly.type
_entity_poly.pdbx_seq_one_letter_code
_entity_poly.pdbx_strand_id
1 'polypeptide(L)'
;RVRVESLDADDTVADLAVEVLSESNTYGEMQLKLADYFAASVRLVWIVDPELRTVEVHADPGQMTLLRQDDTLDGGAVLPGFVVPLKDLFAELDRQG
;
A
#
# COMPACT_ATOMS: atom_id res chain seq x y z
N ARG A 1 8.37 -19.96 -10.55
CA ARG A 1 9.72 -19.32 -10.51
C ARG A 1 9.52 -17.88 -10.93
N VAL A 2 9.34 -16.97 -9.98
CA VAL A 2 9.11 -15.54 -10.29
C VAL A 2 10.49 -14.90 -10.44
N ARG A 3 10.70 -14.25 -11.58
CA ARG A 3 11.91 -13.48 -11.88
C ARG A 3 11.73 -12.11 -11.24
N VAL A 4 12.56 -11.79 -10.25
CA VAL A 4 12.70 -10.42 -9.78
C VAL A 4 13.61 -9.73 -10.78
N GLU A 5 13.05 -8.85 -11.61
CA GLU A 5 13.86 -7.96 -12.42
C GLU A 5 14.33 -6.81 -11.53
N SER A 6 15.65 -6.74 -11.34
CA SER A 6 16.32 -5.58 -10.75
C SER A 6 16.11 -4.41 -11.72
N LEU A 7 15.25 -3.47 -11.35
CA LEU A 7 15.18 -2.20 -12.05
C LEU A 7 16.40 -1.38 -11.62
N ASP A 8 17.26 -1.07 -12.57
CA ASP A 8 18.30 -0.06 -12.40
C ASP A 8 17.62 1.25 -11.94
N ALA A 9 18.24 1.93 -10.98
CA ALA A 9 17.75 3.16 -10.37
C ALA A 9 17.56 4.26 -11.43
N ASP A 10 16.34 4.34 -11.98
CA ASP A 10 15.88 5.47 -12.76
C ASP A 10 15.52 6.59 -11.77
N ASP A 11 15.82 7.84 -12.13
CA ASP A 11 15.65 9.07 -11.32
C ASP A 11 14.16 9.45 -11.11
N THR A 12 13.27 8.45 -11.21
CA THR A 12 11.82 8.55 -11.09
C THR A 12 11.39 8.02 -9.72
N VAL A 13 11.13 8.95 -8.82
CA VAL A 13 10.39 8.68 -7.58
C VAL A 13 9.00 8.14 -7.95
N ALA A 14 8.57 7.05 -7.31
CA ALA A 14 7.21 6.56 -7.42
C ALA A 14 6.25 7.47 -6.65
N ASP A 15 5.12 7.84 -7.25
CA ASP A 15 4.10 8.65 -6.57
C ASP A 15 3.26 7.84 -5.56
N LEU A 16 3.19 6.52 -5.74
CA LEU A 16 2.48 5.57 -4.90
C LEU A 16 3.43 4.45 -4.45
N ALA A 17 3.41 4.13 -3.16
CA ALA A 17 3.97 2.89 -2.63
C ALA A 17 2.85 2.00 -2.06
N VAL A 18 2.96 0.69 -2.28
CA VAL A 18 2.04 -0.31 -1.72
C VAL A 18 2.85 -1.34 -0.96
N GLU A 19 2.61 -1.44 0.34
CA GLU A 19 3.21 -2.44 1.22
C GLU A 19 2.13 -3.44 1.63
N VAL A 20 2.42 -4.73 1.52
CA VAL A 20 1.56 -5.79 2.03
C VAL A 20 2.24 -6.38 3.26
N LEU A 21 1.58 -6.31 4.41
CA LEU A 21 2.12 -6.81 5.66
C LEU A 21 2.32 -8.33 5.60
N SER A 22 3.43 -8.78 6.16
CA SER A 22 3.67 -10.17 6.51
C SER A 22 3.64 -10.35 8.03
N GLU A 23 3.46 -11.60 8.48
CA GLU A 23 3.51 -11.98 9.91
C GLU A 23 4.74 -11.46 10.67
N SER A 24 5.86 -11.25 9.95
CA SER A 24 7.12 -10.79 10.55
C SER A 24 7.26 -9.27 10.63
N ASN A 25 6.38 -8.50 9.99
CA ASN A 25 6.49 -7.04 10.01
C ASN A 25 6.15 -6.48 11.40
N THR A 26 7.06 -5.66 11.93
CA THR A 26 6.82 -4.95 13.17
C THR A 26 6.32 -3.53 12.92
N TYR A 27 5.54 -3.00 13.87
CA TYR A 27 5.08 -1.61 13.81
C TYR A 27 6.24 -0.61 13.67
N GLY A 28 7.36 -0.84 14.38
CA GLY A 28 8.54 0.03 14.32
C GLY A 28 9.18 0.07 12.93
N GLU A 29 9.32 -1.08 12.27
CA GLU A 29 9.84 -1.16 10.89
C GLU A 29 8.90 -0.47 9.90
N MET A 30 7.58 -0.61 10.07
CA MET A 30 6.62 0.05 9.21
C MET A 30 6.67 1.57 9.34
N GLN A 31 6.88 2.09 10.55
CA GLN A 31 7.06 3.53 10.75
C GLN A 31 8.34 4.08 10.12
N LEU A 32 9.43 3.30 10.15
CA LEU A 32 10.66 3.67 9.44
C LEU A 32 10.45 3.69 7.92
N LYS A 33 9.79 2.65 7.37
CA LYS A 33 9.46 2.60 5.94
C LYS A 33 8.59 3.77 5.49
N LEU A 34 7.55 4.11 6.26
CA LEU A 34 6.69 5.26 5.95
C LEU A 34 7.50 6.55 5.90
N ALA A 35 8.38 6.78 6.88
CA ALA A 35 9.26 7.95 6.87
C ALA A 35 10.17 7.98 5.63
N ASP A 36 10.76 6.85 5.25
CA ASP A 36 11.61 6.73 4.07
C ASP A 36 10.85 6.99 2.77
N TYR A 37 9.61 6.47 2.63
CA TYR A 37 8.77 6.72 1.46
C TYR A 37 8.45 8.19 1.28
N PHE A 38 7.99 8.88 2.32
CA PHE A 38 7.67 10.30 2.22
C PHE A 38 8.93 11.16 2.07
N ALA A 39 10.07 10.78 2.68
CA ALA A 39 11.35 11.43 2.44
C ALA A 39 11.81 11.29 0.98
N ALA A 40 11.47 10.17 0.34
CA ALA A 40 11.68 9.94 -1.09
C ALA A 40 10.65 10.64 -1.99
N SER A 41 9.75 11.49 -1.47
CA SER A 41 8.69 12.20 -2.21
C SER A 41 7.56 11.33 -2.76
N VAL A 42 7.36 10.12 -2.21
CA VAL A 42 6.12 9.36 -2.42
C VAL A 42 4.94 10.19 -1.89
N ARG A 43 3.84 10.25 -2.64
CA ARG A 43 2.67 11.08 -2.32
C ARG A 43 1.52 10.30 -1.67
N LEU A 44 1.50 8.99 -1.85
CA LEU A 44 0.49 8.10 -1.31
C LEU A 44 1.13 6.77 -0.93
N VAL A 45 0.85 6.27 0.27
CA VAL A 45 1.25 4.93 0.69
C VAL A 45 0.02 4.14 1.12
N TRP A 46 -0.10 2.92 0.60
CA TRP A 46 -1.09 1.95 1.06
C TRP A 46 -0.39 0.83 1.82
N ILE A 47 -0.79 0.62 3.07
CA ILE A 47 -0.39 -0.56 3.84
C ILE A 47 -1.58 -1.51 3.88
N VAL A 48 -1.45 -2.64 3.22
CA VAL A 48 -2.47 -3.69 3.16
C VAL A 48 -2.17 -4.73 4.23
N ASP A 49 -3.17 -5.03 5.06
CA ASP A 49 -3.14 -6.14 6.00
C ASP A 49 -4.10 -7.23 5.48
N PRO A 50 -3.58 -8.32 4.90
CA PRO A 50 -4.41 -9.42 4.40
C PRO A 50 -5.14 -10.21 5.50
N GLU A 51 -4.55 -10.30 6.69
CA GLU A 51 -5.11 -11.07 7.81
C GLU A 51 -6.31 -10.34 8.42
N LEU A 52 -6.15 -9.03 8.66
CA LEU A 52 -7.22 -8.17 9.18
C LEU A 52 -8.16 -7.68 8.09
N ARG A 53 -7.80 -7.88 6.82
CA ARG A 53 -8.52 -7.40 5.63
C ARG A 53 -8.79 -5.89 5.69
N THR A 54 -7.71 -5.15 5.94
CA THR A 54 -7.72 -3.69 6.02
C THR A 54 -6.69 -3.07 5.10
N VAL A 55 -6.90 -1.80 4.76
CA VAL A 55 -5.91 -0.96 4.10
C VAL A 55 -5.78 0.34 4.87
N GLU A 56 -4.57 0.67 5.30
CA GLU A 56 -4.23 2.01 5.77
C GLU A 56 -3.81 2.88 4.59
N VAL A 57 -4.44 4.03 4.45
CA VAL A 57 -4.14 5.02 3.42
C VAL A 57 -3.43 6.20 4.06
N HIS A 58 -2.17 6.40 3.71
CA HIS A 58 -1.31 7.48 4.21
C HIS A 58 -1.06 8.48 3.09
N ALA A 59 -1.47 9.73 3.28
CA ALA A 59 -1.13 10.86 2.39
C ALA A 59 0.05 11.68 2.93
N ASP A 60 0.39 11.48 4.19
CA ASP A 60 1.57 12.02 4.88
C ASP A 60 1.96 11.06 6.02
N PRO A 61 3.19 11.12 6.57
CA PRO A 61 3.68 10.14 7.53
C PRO A 61 2.97 10.18 8.90
N GLY A 62 2.18 11.23 9.19
CA GLY A 62 1.50 11.42 10.47
C GLY A 62 -0.01 11.19 10.42
N GLN A 63 -0.61 11.04 9.23
CA GLN A 63 -2.05 10.87 9.06
C GLN A 63 -2.39 9.63 8.23
N MET A 64 -3.27 8.81 8.78
CA MET A 64 -3.80 7.64 8.10
C MET A 64 -5.33 7.60 8.13
N THR A 65 -5.90 7.05 7.06
CA THR A 65 -7.29 6.59 7.03
C THR A 65 -7.30 5.07 6.98
N LEU A 66 -7.99 4.42 7.93
CA LEU A 66 -8.16 2.98 7.93
C LEU A 66 -9.43 2.60 7.17
N LEU A 67 -9.27 1.82 6.11
CA LEU A 67 -10.36 1.22 5.34
C LEU A 67 -10.46 -0.27 5.69
N ARG A 68 -11.70 -0.76 5.84
CA ARG A 68 -12.03 -2.17 6.09
C ARG A 68 -12.56 -2.81 4.82
N GLN A 69 -12.66 -4.15 4.83
CA GLN A 69 -13.14 -4.93 3.69
C GLN A 69 -14.39 -4.37 2.99
N ASP A 70 -15.38 -3.84 3.73
CA ASP A 70 -16.62 -3.34 3.12
C ASP A 70 -16.51 -1.92 2.54
N ASP A 71 -15.37 -1.26 2.75
CA ASP A 71 -15.09 0.06 2.23
C ASP A 71 -14.55 0.01 0.79
N THR A 72 -14.34 1.19 0.21
CA THR A 72 -13.80 1.37 -1.13
C THR A 72 -12.47 2.11 -1.06
N LEU A 73 -11.44 1.58 -1.71
CA LEU A 73 -10.14 2.22 -1.85
C LEU A 73 -10.15 3.14 -3.07
N ASP A 74 -9.78 4.40 -2.83
CA ASP A 74 -9.70 5.46 -3.84
C ASP A 74 -8.23 5.85 -4.07
N GLY A 75 -7.85 5.97 -5.34
CA GLY A 75 -6.53 6.38 -5.80
C GLY A 75 -6.17 7.85 -5.53
N GLY A 76 -7.17 8.66 -5.19
CA GLY A 76 -7.05 10.09 -4.97
C GLY A 76 -6.43 10.82 -6.16
N ALA A 77 -5.68 11.87 -5.86
CA ALA A 77 -4.96 12.65 -6.87
C ALA A 77 -3.75 11.92 -7.46
N VAL A 78 -3.27 10.84 -6.82
CA VAL A 78 -2.11 10.07 -7.29
C VAL A 78 -2.52 9.08 -8.39
N LEU A 79 -3.67 8.44 -8.25
CA LEU A 79 -4.28 7.60 -9.29
C LEU A 79 -5.70 8.07 -9.61
N PRO A 80 -5.87 9.16 -10.38
CA PRO A 80 -7.19 9.72 -10.67
C PRO A 80 -8.14 8.71 -11.34
N GLY A 81 -9.32 8.53 -10.75
CA GLY A 81 -10.35 7.61 -11.25
C GLY A 81 -10.12 6.14 -10.90
N PHE A 82 -9.02 5.81 -10.23
CA PHE A 82 -8.84 4.48 -9.66
C PHE A 82 -9.72 4.33 -8.42
N VAL A 83 -10.62 3.35 -8.44
CA VAL A 83 -11.53 3.03 -7.35
C VAL A 83 -11.71 1.52 -7.32
N VAL A 84 -11.53 0.89 -6.16
CA VAL A 84 -11.74 -0.56 -6.00
C VAL A 84 -12.47 -0.87 -4.68
N PRO A 85 -13.60 -1.61 -4.71
CA PRO A 85 -14.19 -2.14 -3.50
C PRO A 85 -13.24 -3.15 -2.85
N LEU A 86 -12.91 -2.95 -1.56
CA LEU A 86 -11.92 -3.81 -0.89
C LEU A 86 -12.40 -5.25 -0.77
N LYS A 87 -13.71 -5.47 -0.66
CA LYS A 87 -14.32 -6.80 -0.68
C LYS A 87 -13.96 -7.59 -1.94
N ASP A 88 -13.84 -6.92 -3.09
CA ASP A 88 -13.56 -7.59 -4.36
C ASP A 88 -12.05 -7.90 -4.45
N LEU A 89 -11.21 -7.00 -3.94
CA LEU A 89 -9.76 -7.22 -3.80
C LEU A 89 -9.45 -8.41 -2.90
N PHE A 90 -10.04 -8.47 -1.70
CA PHE A 90 -9.81 -9.58 -0.77
C PHE A 90 -10.46 -10.89 -1.23
N ALA A 91 -11.58 -10.83 -1.95
CA ALA A 91 -12.14 -12.01 -2.61
C ALA A 91 -11.19 -12.57 -3.68
N GLU A 92 -10.44 -11.72 -4.39
CA GLU A 92 -9.41 -12.20 -5.32
C GLU A 92 -8.25 -12.88 -4.60
N LEU A 93 -7.80 -12.32 -3.47
CA LEU A 93 -6.76 -12.93 -2.65
C LEU A 93 -7.17 -14.35 -2.19
N ASP A 94 -8.41 -14.50 -1.75
CA ASP A 94 -8.98 -15.80 -1.35
C ASP A 94 -8.99 -16.83 -2.49
N ARG A 95 -9.07 -16.40 -3.76
CA ARG A 95 -9.03 -17.29 -4.92
C ARG A 95 -7.62 -17.77 -5.28
N GLN A 96 -6.59 -17.03 -4.86
CA GLN A 96 -5.20 -17.30 -5.19
C GLN A 96 -4.44 -18.06 -4.09
N GLY A 97 -5.00 -18.17 -2.88
CA GLY A 97 -4.51 -19.01 -1.78
C GLY A 97 -5.03 -20.44 -1.83
#